data_AF-A0A3E2J2J9-F1
#
_entry.id   AF-A0A3E2J2J9-F1
#
_cell.length_a   1.000
_cell.length_b   1.000
_cell.length_c   1.000
_cell.angle_alpha   90.00
_cell.angle_beta   90.00
_cell.angle_gamma   90.00
#
_symmetry.space_group_name_H-M   'P 1'
#
loop_
_entity.id
_entity.type
_entity.pdbx_description
1 polymer ?
#
loop_
_entity_poly.entity_id
_entity_poly.type
_entity_poly.pdbx_seq_one_letter_code
_entity_poly.pdbx_strand_id
1 'polypeptide(L)'
;MKKFLMCIPVLILLVSACDQKAEPVAEGSSSKKAADSGEMEELTLEQVYEKTVEVSNKLKSLSLASELNQSISLKDQPQPFMIKSEISMDVVKEPLSLYQKMNMTLEGQPPQDTESYLTDDGFFQFDPLTQKWIKLPENMSTELLQIQNSQADPSAELKSMQEYINDIAFESNDSSYILTLNASGEKFQDFLQEELQNNLSPELAENIQLGDNMDIKQLTYVYHIDKETFYPTKLINEMEIVTEEQNEEITISQKSNSTFSNFDGVKPIEVPKEILESAEEMDITE
;
A
#
# COMPACT_ATOMS: atom_id res chain seq x y z
N MET A 1 34.27 62.28 -10.63
CA MET A 1 34.37 60.86 -11.00
C MET A 1 33.28 60.09 -10.29
N LYS A 2 32.45 59.35 -11.05
CA LYS A 2 31.75 58.08 -10.72
C LYS A 2 30.86 58.08 -9.46
N LYS A 3 29.61 57.58 -9.45
CA LYS A 3 28.75 56.88 -10.41
C LYS A 3 27.33 56.91 -9.84
N PHE A 4 26.36 57.04 -10.74
CA PHE A 4 24.95 56.68 -10.56
C PHE A 4 24.84 55.15 -10.46
N LEU A 5 24.03 54.61 -9.53
CA LEU A 5 23.48 53.24 -9.57
C LEU A 5 22.32 53.19 -8.56
N MET A 6 21.09 53.53 -8.96
CA MET A 6 20.06 52.62 -9.50
C MET A 6 19.67 51.52 -8.52
N CYS A 7 18.50 51.70 -7.90
CA CYS A 7 17.75 50.68 -7.17
C CYS A 7 17.38 49.52 -8.10
N ILE A 8 17.51 48.29 -7.60
CA ILE A 8 16.73 47.15 -8.07
C ILE A 8 16.08 46.55 -6.82
N PRO A 9 14.75 46.54 -6.69
CA PRO A 9 14.09 45.74 -5.67
C PRO A 9 14.26 44.27 -6.06
N VAL A 10 14.84 43.48 -5.15
CA VAL A 10 14.85 42.02 -5.24
C VAL A 10 13.40 41.57 -5.16
N LEU A 11 12.84 41.22 -6.31
CA LEU A 11 11.54 40.56 -6.42
C LEU A 11 11.73 39.13 -5.90
N ILE A 12 11.28 38.89 -4.67
CA ILE A 12 11.13 37.55 -4.12
C ILE A 12 10.09 36.84 -4.98
N LEU A 13 10.53 35.97 -5.87
CA LEU A 13 9.68 35.01 -6.55
C LEU A 13 9.23 34.00 -5.51
N LEU A 14 8.07 34.23 -4.91
CA LEU A 14 7.26 33.16 -4.34
C LEU A 14 6.81 32.30 -5.52
N VAL A 15 7.54 31.23 -5.78
CA VAL A 15 7.12 30.22 -6.76
C VAL A 15 5.94 29.49 -6.12
N SER A 16 4.75 29.79 -6.61
CA SER A 16 3.55 29.02 -6.31
C SER A 16 3.77 27.62 -6.88
N ALA A 17 3.91 26.62 -6.00
CA ALA A 17 4.41 25.28 -6.33
C ALA A 17 3.33 24.29 -6.86
N CYS A 18 2.16 24.77 -7.27
CA CYS A 18 1.02 23.91 -7.67
C CYS A 18 0.98 23.58 -9.18
N ASP A 19 2.11 23.49 -9.87
CA ASP A 19 2.14 23.25 -11.34
C ASP A 19 3.29 22.30 -11.72
N GLN A 20 3.49 21.25 -10.93
CA GLN A 20 4.57 20.29 -11.15
C GLN A 20 4.18 19.30 -12.26
N LYS A 21 4.92 19.36 -13.38
CA LYS A 21 4.81 18.40 -14.50
C LYS A 21 5.74 17.21 -14.29
N ALA A 22 5.41 16.09 -14.93
CA ALA A 22 6.18 14.87 -14.83
C ALA A 22 7.58 15.03 -15.46
N GLU A 23 8.63 14.60 -14.75
CA GLU A 23 9.96 14.47 -15.35
C GLU A 23 10.07 13.14 -16.13
N PRO A 24 10.62 13.12 -17.35
CA PRO A 24 10.80 11.87 -18.08
C PRO A 24 11.89 11.00 -17.42
N VAL A 25 11.60 9.72 -17.21
CA VAL A 25 12.60 8.77 -16.69
C VAL A 25 13.74 8.64 -17.72
N ALA A 26 14.98 8.87 -17.28
CA ALA A 26 16.14 8.84 -18.18
C ALA A 26 16.45 7.41 -18.66
N GLU A 27 15.89 7.02 -19.80
CA GLU A 27 16.28 5.77 -20.46
C GLU A 27 17.67 5.89 -21.12
N GLY A 28 18.54 4.92 -20.84
CA GLY A 28 19.86 4.80 -21.44
C GLY A 28 19.78 4.71 -22.97
N SER A 29 20.17 5.81 -23.63
CA SER A 29 20.43 6.02 -25.05
C SER A 29 20.55 4.78 -25.95
N SER A 30 19.70 4.72 -27.00
CA SER A 30 20.16 4.70 -28.41
C SER A 30 19.05 4.94 -29.45
N SER A 31 19.18 6.08 -30.13
CA SER A 31 18.79 6.36 -31.54
C SER A 31 17.33 6.67 -31.92
N LYS A 32 17.11 7.98 -32.10
CA LYS A 32 16.12 8.69 -32.95
C LYS A 32 15.41 7.88 -34.04
N LYS A 33 14.08 7.95 -34.02
CA LYS A 33 13.28 8.45 -35.16
C LYS A 33 11.96 9.04 -34.64
N ALA A 34 11.74 10.32 -34.96
CA ALA A 34 10.49 11.02 -34.72
C ALA A 34 9.34 10.35 -35.49
N ALA A 35 8.28 10.02 -34.78
CA ALA A 35 6.95 9.84 -35.30
C ALA A 35 5.99 10.45 -34.28
N ASP A 36 5.53 11.66 -34.61
CA ASP A 36 4.19 12.19 -34.37
C ASP A 36 3.33 11.37 -33.38
N SER A 37 3.52 11.60 -32.08
CA SER A 37 2.47 11.42 -31.10
C SER A 37 1.95 12.82 -30.78
N GLY A 38 0.67 13.04 -31.07
CA GLY A 38 0.00 14.29 -30.76
C GLY A 38 0.24 14.67 -29.30
N GLU A 39 0.32 15.98 -29.05
CA GLU A 39 0.37 16.57 -27.71
C GLU A 39 -0.71 15.94 -26.82
N MET A 40 -0.37 14.86 -26.12
CA MET A 40 -1.04 14.50 -24.89
C MET A 40 -0.62 15.60 -23.94
N GLU A 41 -1.54 16.52 -23.63
CA GLU A 41 -1.31 17.55 -22.62
C GLU A 41 -0.67 16.88 -21.40
N GLU A 42 0.56 17.27 -21.11
CA GLU A 42 1.32 16.71 -20.00
C GLU A 42 0.63 17.17 -18.71
N LEU A 43 -0.16 16.26 -18.14
CA LEU A 43 -0.93 16.48 -16.92
C LEU A 43 -0.02 16.80 -15.74
N THR A 44 -0.48 17.66 -14.85
CA THR A 44 0.21 17.92 -13.58
C THR A 44 0.02 16.76 -12.60
N LEU A 45 0.84 16.71 -11.56
CA LEU A 45 0.71 15.73 -10.48
C LEU A 45 -0.71 15.73 -9.89
N GLU A 46 -1.26 16.91 -9.59
CA GLU A 46 -2.59 17.08 -9.03
C GLU A 46 -3.67 16.54 -9.96
N GLN A 47 -3.55 16.79 -11.27
CA GLN A 47 -4.52 16.30 -12.25
C GLN A 47 -4.48 14.77 -12.40
N VAL A 48 -3.29 14.17 -12.42
CA VAL A 48 -3.15 12.70 -12.45
C VAL A 48 -3.74 12.10 -11.18
N TYR A 49 -3.43 12.70 -10.05
CA TYR A 49 -3.92 12.27 -8.75
C TYR A 49 -5.45 12.35 -8.65
N GLU A 50 -6.07 13.48 -9.02
CA GLU A 50 -7.53 13.65 -9.01
C GLU A 50 -8.24 12.63 -9.92
N LYS A 51 -7.69 12.40 -11.13
CA LYS A 51 -8.22 11.40 -12.07
C LYS A 51 -8.11 9.98 -11.50
N THR A 52 -6.99 9.66 -10.87
CA THR A 52 -6.76 8.35 -10.23
C THR A 52 -7.78 8.11 -9.12
N VAL A 53 -7.97 9.10 -8.24
CA VAL A 53 -9.00 9.09 -7.20
C VAL A 53 -10.40 8.90 -7.79
N GLU A 54 -10.74 9.60 -8.88
CA GLU A 54 -12.05 9.49 -9.52
C GLU A 54 -12.31 8.09 -10.10
N VAL A 55 -11.34 7.50 -10.81
CA VAL A 55 -11.53 6.16 -11.41
C VAL A 55 -11.53 5.07 -10.36
N SER A 56 -10.68 5.17 -9.33
CA SER A 56 -10.64 4.23 -8.21
C SER A 56 -11.94 4.23 -7.40
N ASN A 57 -12.59 5.38 -7.21
CA ASN A 57 -13.88 5.47 -6.52
C ASN A 57 -15.01 4.71 -7.22
N LYS A 58 -14.98 4.66 -8.56
CA LYS A 58 -16.00 4.04 -9.40
C LYS A 58 -15.78 2.54 -9.62
N LEU A 59 -14.63 2.04 -9.21
CA LEU A 59 -14.23 0.66 -9.39
C LEU A 59 -15.15 -0.26 -8.58
N LYS A 60 -15.60 -1.33 -9.21
CA LYS A 60 -16.50 -2.33 -8.62
C LYS A 60 -15.76 -3.54 -8.10
N SER A 61 -14.63 -3.86 -8.72
CA SER A 61 -13.79 -4.98 -8.32
C SER A 61 -12.37 -4.86 -8.81
N LEU A 62 -11.44 -5.55 -8.15
CA LEU A 62 -10.06 -5.68 -8.61
C LEU A 62 -9.40 -6.94 -8.07
N SER A 63 -8.31 -7.34 -8.71
CA SER A 63 -7.39 -8.37 -8.24
C SER A 63 -6.07 -7.71 -7.83
N LEU A 64 -5.52 -8.13 -6.70
CA LEU A 64 -4.22 -7.73 -6.16
C LEU A 64 -3.31 -8.96 -6.07
N ALA A 65 -2.07 -8.82 -6.53
CA ALA A 65 -1.00 -9.79 -6.24
C ALA A 65 0.18 -9.05 -5.61
N SER A 66 0.68 -9.54 -4.47
CA SER A 66 1.75 -8.89 -3.71
C SER A 66 2.83 -9.88 -3.29
N GLU A 67 4.08 -9.47 -3.45
CA GLU A 67 5.24 -10.14 -2.85
C GLU A 67 5.74 -9.29 -1.68
N LEU A 68 5.75 -9.86 -0.48
CA LEU A 68 6.22 -9.23 0.75
C LEU A 68 7.47 -9.92 1.25
N ASN A 69 8.53 -9.16 1.50
CA ASN A 69 9.74 -9.64 2.15
C ASN A 69 9.96 -8.79 3.41
N GLN A 70 10.03 -9.46 4.56
CA GLN A 70 10.26 -8.84 5.85
C GLN A 70 11.50 -9.45 6.51
N SER A 71 12.28 -8.61 7.17
CA SER A 71 13.49 -8.95 7.92
C SER A 71 13.38 -8.33 9.30
N ILE A 72 13.47 -9.15 10.35
CA ILE A 72 13.45 -8.72 11.75
C ILE A 72 14.82 -8.98 12.35
N SER A 73 15.53 -7.93 12.74
CA SER A 73 16.85 -8.02 13.37
C SER A 73 16.75 -7.65 14.84
N LEU A 74 17.27 -8.50 15.72
CA LEU A 74 17.42 -8.21 17.14
C LEU A 74 18.90 -7.96 17.44
N LYS A 75 19.20 -6.94 18.23
CA LYS A 75 20.58 -6.52 18.55
C LYS A 75 21.51 -7.65 19.02
N ASP A 76 20.98 -8.57 19.82
CA ASP A 76 21.76 -9.68 20.41
C ASP A 76 21.68 -10.99 19.60
N GLN A 77 21.05 -10.96 18.41
CA GLN A 77 21.01 -12.08 17.47
C GLN A 77 21.86 -11.79 16.22
N PRO A 78 22.76 -12.70 15.81
CA PRO A 78 23.67 -12.45 14.70
C PRO A 78 23.04 -12.58 13.30
N GLN A 79 21.84 -13.16 13.19
CA GLN A 79 21.13 -13.34 11.92
C GLN A 79 19.70 -12.79 12.05
N PRO A 80 19.19 -12.09 11.03
CA PRO A 80 17.81 -11.64 11.01
C PRO A 80 16.86 -12.81 10.79
N PHE A 81 15.64 -12.68 11.32
CA PHE A 81 14.53 -13.56 10.97
C PHE A 81 13.91 -13.08 9.66
N MET A 82 13.91 -13.95 8.65
CA MET A 82 13.33 -13.65 7.34
C MET A 82 11.92 -14.24 7.21
N ILE A 83 10.98 -13.42 6.77
CA ILE A 83 9.62 -13.80 6.42
C ILE A 83 9.39 -13.40 4.96
N LYS A 84 8.87 -14.33 4.16
CA LYS A 84 8.43 -14.07 2.80
C LYS A 84 6.98 -14.46 2.64
N SER A 85 6.19 -13.61 1.99
CA SER A 85 4.80 -13.90 1.70
C SER A 85 4.46 -13.56 0.25
N GLU A 86 3.71 -14.43 -0.39
CA GLU A 86 3.04 -14.19 -1.66
C GLU A 86 1.54 -14.15 -1.40
N ILE A 87 0.91 -13.02 -1.73
CA ILE A 87 -0.51 -12.76 -1.47
C ILE A 87 -1.20 -12.60 -2.82
N SER A 88 -2.36 -13.24 -2.98
CA SER A 88 -3.28 -13.02 -4.09
C SER A 88 -4.65 -12.74 -3.51
N MET A 89 -5.31 -11.69 -3.97
CA MET A 89 -6.55 -11.21 -3.39
C MET A 89 -7.48 -10.74 -4.51
N ASP A 90 -8.76 -11.06 -4.37
CA ASP A 90 -9.84 -10.55 -5.19
C ASP A 90 -10.80 -9.76 -4.30
N VAL A 91 -11.19 -8.57 -4.74
CA VAL A 91 -12.09 -7.67 -4.01
C VAL A 91 -13.25 -7.30 -4.90
N VAL A 92 -14.47 -7.37 -4.36
CA VAL A 92 -15.70 -6.84 -4.97
C VAL A 92 -16.32 -5.87 -3.98
N LYS A 93 -16.65 -4.66 -4.44
CA LYS A 93 -17.10 -3.54 -3.57
C LYS A 93 -18.56 -3.64 -3.15
N GLU A 94 -19.45 -4.13 -4.02
CA GLU A 94 -20.91 -4.13 -3.77
C GLU A 94 -21.58 -5.44 -4.24
N PRO A 95 -22.12 -6.27 -3.31
CA PRO A 95 -21.84 -6.24 -1.87
C PRO A 95 -20.35 -6.49 -1.62
N LEU A 96 -19.82 -5.96 -0.52
CA LEU A 96 -18.41 -6.15 -0.18
C LEU A 96 -18.14 -7.63 0.00
N SER A 97 -17.26 -8.17 -0.83
CA SER A 97 -16.79 -9.55 -0.71
C SER A 97 -15.34 -9.65 -1.13
N LEU A 98 -14.65 -10.60 -0.52
CA LEU A 98 -13.21 -10.66 -0.51
C LEU A 98 -12.75 -12.11 -0.50
N TYR A 99 -11.76 -12.41 -1.33
CA TYR A 99 -11.12 -13.71 -1.38
C TYR A 99 -9.62 -13.52 -1.35
N GLN A 100 -8.92 -14.26 -0.50
CA GLN A 100 -7.48 -14.15 -0.36
C GLN A 100 -6.82 -15.52 -0.30
N LYS A 101 -5.68 -15.64 -0.97
CA LYS A 101 -4.68 -16.70 -0.77
C LYS A 101 -3.38 -16.09 -0.33
N MET A 102 -2.71 -16.74 0.61
CA MET A 102 -1.39 -16.34 1.07
C MET A 102 -0.52 -17.58 1.23
N ASN A 103 0.64 -17.57 0.58
CA ASN A 103 1.75 -18.48 0.88
C ASN A 103 2.75 -17.72 1.73
N MET A 104 3.09 -18.24 2.91
CA MET A 104 4.07 -17.63 3.81
C MET A 104 5.20 -18.62 4.09
N THR A 105 6.43 -18.13 4.04
CA THR A 105 7.64 -18.89 4.40
C THR A 105 8.39 -18.13 5.49
N LEU A 106 8.45 -18.72 6.67
CA LEU A 106 9.32 -18.30 7.76
C LEU A 106 10.60 -19.14 7.72
N GLU A 107 11.76 -18.48 7.87
CA GLU A 107 13.05 -19.18 7.85
C GLU A 107 13.11 -20.32 8.89
N GLY A 108 13.52 -21.51 8.44
CA GLY A 108 13.61 -22.70 9.27
C GLY A 108 12.27 -23.44 9.49
N GLN A 109 11.17 -22.96 8.92
CA GLN A 109 9.85 -23.60 8.99
C GLN A 109 9.36 -24.03 7.59
N PRO A 110 8.47 -25.04 7.48
CA PRO A 110 7.81 -25.36 6.23
C PRO A 110 6.90 -24.19 5.79
N PRO A 111 6.71 -23.98 4.47
CA PRO A 111 5.75 -23.01 3.96
C PRO A 111 4.34 -23.28 4.49
N GLN A 112 3.61 -22.21 4.77
CA GLN A 112 2.23 -22.22 5.23
C GLN A 112 1.34 -21.58 4.19
N ASP A 113 0.37 -22.35 3.69
CA ASP A 113 -0.66 -21.85 2.77
C ASP A 113 -1.93 -21.59 3.57
N THR A 114 -2.44 -20.36 3.50
CA THR A 114 -3.76 -20.01 4.04
C THR A 114 -4.64 -19.44 2.94
N GLU A 115 -5.94 -19.61 3.11
CA GLU A 115 -6.98 -19.15 2.20
C GLU A 115 -8.10 -18.58 3.06
N SER A 116 -8.69 -17.46 2.63
CA SER A 116 -9.78 -16.84 3.38
C SER A 116 -10.85 -16.24 2.48
N TYR A 117 -12.06 -16.17 3.03
CA TYR A 117 -13.23 -15.52 2.44
C TYR A 117 -13.81 -14.54 3.46
N LEU A 118 -14.13 -13.33 3.01
CA LEU A 118 -14.95 -12.37 3.75
C LEU A 118 -16.17 -12.05 2.88
N THR A 119 -17.36 -12.41 3.36
CA THR A 119 -18.64 -12.17 2.69
C THR A 119 -19.71 -11.88 3.72
N ASP A 120 -20.93 -11.59 3.30
CA ASP A 120 -22.09 -11.47 4.20
C ASP A 120 -22.34 -12.75 5.03
N ASP A 121 -21.86 -13.93 4.60
CA ASP A 121 -21.98 -15.19 5.36
C ASP A 121 -21.01 -15.28 6.56
N GLY A 122 -20.02 -14.38 6.61
CA GLY A 122 -19.00 -14.27 7.64
C GLY A 122 -17.57 -14.29 7.08
N PHE A 123 -16.61 -14.28 8.00
CA PHE A 123 -15.20 -14.50 7.70
C PHE A 123 -14.82 -15.97 7.93
N PHE A 124 -14.19 -16.57 6.93
CA PHE A 124 -13.73 -17.95 6.93
C PHE A 124 -12.26 -17.98 6.59
N GLN A 125 -11.47 -18.74 7.34
CA GLN A 125 -10.05 -18.90 7.10
C GLN A 125 -9.61 -20.35 7.23
N PHE A 126 -8.80 -20.81 6.29
CA PHE A 126 -8.15 -22.10 6.38
C PHE A 126 -6.95 -22.02 7.32
N ASP A 127 -6.98 -22.83 8.38
CA ASP A 127 -5.85 -23.04 9.26
C ASP A 127 -4.96 -24.17 8.71
N PRO A 128 -3.73 -23.87 8.24
CA PRO A 128 -2.83 -24.88 7.71
C PRO A 128 -2.36 -25.89 8.76
N LEU A 129 -2.40 -25.55 10.05
CA LEU A 129 -1.92 -26.43 11.13
C LEU A 129 -2.92 -27.55 11.43
N THR A 130 -4.19 -27.19 11.60
CA THR A 130 -5.27 -28.17 11.84
C THR A 130 -5.87 -28.73 10.55
N GLN A 131 -5.57 -28.12 9.41
CA GLN A 131 -6.16 -28.40 8.10
C GLN A 131 -7.68 -28.28 8.08
N LYS A 132 -8.19 -27.28 8.80
CA LYS A 132 -9.62 -27.02 8.93
C LYS A 132 -9.97 -25.60 8.53
N TRP A 133 -11.21 -25.42 8.11
CA TRP A 133 -11.81 -24.11 7.98
C TRP A 133 -12.29 -23.64 9.34
N ILE A 134 -11.91 -22.42 9.69
CA ILE A 134 -12.34 -21.74 10.90
C ILE A 134 -13.26 -20.60 10.47
N LYS A 135 -14.40 -20.49 11.13
CA LYS A 135 -15.34 -19.37 10.97
C LYS A 135 -15.20 -18.43 12.17
N LEU A 136 -15.05 -17.14 11.91
CA LEU A 136 -15.09 -16.15 12.98
C LEU A 136 -16.53 -15.95 13.48
N PRO A 137 -16.73 -15.66 14.77
CA PRO A 137 -18.03 -15.30 15.31
C PRO A 137 -18.68 -14.14 14.53
N GLU A 138 -20.01 -14.11 14.48
CA GLU A 138 -20.76 -13.16 13.65
C GLU A 138 -20.43 -11.70 13.99
N ASN A 139 -20.27 -11.36 15.28
CA ASN A 139 -19.93 -10.01 15.72
C ASN A 139 -18.55 -9.58 15.18
N MET A 140 -17.55 -10.47 15.22
CA MET A 140 -16.20 -10.18 14.72
C MET A 140 -16.17 -10.10 13.20
N SER A 141 -16.89 -11.01 12.52
CA SER A 141 -17.01 -10.97 11.05
C SER A 141 -17.69 -9.67 10.58
N THR A 142 -18.73 -9.23 11.29
CA THR A 142 -19.43 -7.97 10.99
C THR A 142 -18.53 -6.76 11.19
N GLU A 143 -17.75 -6.75 12.27
CA GLU A 143 -16.76 -5.70 12.53
C GLU A 143 -15.69 -5.65 11.44
N LEU A 144 -15.14 -6.80 11.03
CA LEU A 144 -14.21 -6.89 9.90
C LEU A 144 -14.82 -6.36 8.60
N LEU A 145 -16.06 -6.74 8.28
CA LEU A 145 -16.78 -6.19 7.12
C LEU A 145 -16.96 -4.67 7.21
N GLN A 146 -17.21 -4.11 8.39
CA GLN A 146 -17.34 -2.66 8.58
C GLN A 146 -16.01 -1.94 8.38
N ILE A 147 -14.92 -2.49 8.95
CA ILE A 147 -13.56 -1.97 8.75
C ILE A 147 -13.22 -2.01 7.27
N GLN A 148 -13.39 -3.15 6.61
CA GLN A 148 -13.09 -3.29 5.19
C GLN A 148 -13.99 -2.40 4.33
N ASN A 149 -15.27 -2.20 4.67
CA ASN A 149 -16.11 -1.23 3.97
C ASN A 149 -15.63 0.22 4.13
N SER A 150 -15.08 0.57 5.30
CA SER A 150 -14.51 1.90 5.54
C SER A 150 -13.20 2.12 4.78
N GLN A 151 -12.42 1.06 4.56
CA GLN A 151 -11.17 1.05 3.79
C GLN A 151 -11.37 0.78 2.29
N ALA A 152 -12.53 0.27 1.88
CA ALA A 152 -12.88 -0.04 0.49
C ALA A 152 -13.11 1.21 -0.38
N ASP A 153 -12.93 2.42 0.17
CA ASP A 153 -12.65 3.60 -0.63
C ASP A 153 -11.17 3.57 -1.06
N PRO A 154 -10.84 3.11 -2.28
CA PRO A 154 -9.45 3.01 -2.71
C PRO A 154 -8.84 4.40 -2.96
N SER A 155 -9.64 5.47 -2.83
CA SER A 155 -9.15 6.84 -2.81
C SER A 155 -8.80 7.34 -1.42
N ALA A 156 -9.11 6.63 -0.32
CA ALA A 156 -8.76 7.07 1.03
C ALA A 156 -7.24 7.12 1.24
N GLU A 157 -6.52 6.08 0.83
CA GLU A 157 -5.05 6.03 0.88
C GLU A 157 -4.41 7.08 -0.04
N LEU A 158 -4.98 7.30 -1.23
CA LEU A 158 -4.53 8.41 -2.06
C LEU A 158 -4.79 9.75 -1.34
N LYS A 159 -5.99 9.98 -0.78
CA LYS A 159 -6.38 11.22 -0.07
C LYS A 159 -5.46 11.55 1.10
N SER A 160 -5.03 10.55 1.89
CA SER A 160 -4.06 10.77 2.96
C SER A 160 -2.71 11.23 2.41
N MET A 161 -2.30 10.75 1.23
CA MET A 161 -1.09 11.23 0.56
C MET A 161 -1.19 12.66 0.02
N GLN A 162 -2.40 13.26 -0.09
CA GLN A 162 -2.57 14.61 -0.63
C GLN A 162 -1.85 15.67 0.20
N GLU A 163 -1.75 15.48 1.52
CA GLU A 163 -1.02 16.40 2.41
C GLU A 163 0.47 16.45 2.08
N TYR A 164 1.00 15.36 1.54
CA TYR A 164 2.40 15.17 1.17
C TYR A 164 2.65 15.32 -0.33
N ILE A 165 1.66 15.79 -1.10
CA ILE A 165 1.74 15.87 -2.57
C ILE A 165 2.93 16.71 -3.05
N ASN A 166 3.33 17.73 -2.28
CA ASN A 166 4.49 18.57 -2.59
C ASN A 166 5.84 17.87 -2.37
N ASP A 167 5.86 16.76 -1.64
CA ASP A 167 7.04 15.94 -1.39
C ASP A 167 7.12 14.72 -2.34
N ILE A 168 6.15 14.60 -3.25
CA ILE A 168 6.11 13.53 -4.25
C ILE A 168 6.98 13.91 -5.45
N ALA A 169 7.98 13.07 -5.73
CA ALA A 169 8.65 13.10 -7.01
C ALA A 169 7.71 12.54 -8.09
N PHE A 170 7.48 13.34 -9.13
CA PHE A 170 6.55 13.03 -10.20
C PHE A 170 7.31 12.80 -11.51
N GLU A 171 7.36 11.54 -11.93
CA GLU A 171 8.04 11.10 -13.15
C GLU A 171 7.04 10.45 -14.12
N SER A 172 7.43 10.28 -15.37
CA SER A 172 6.65 9.44 -16.29
C SER A 172 7.51 8.72 -17.33
N ASN A 173 7.00 7.60 -17.81
CA ASN A 173 7.53 6.86 -18.95
C ASN A 173 6.44 6.70 -20.04
N ASP A 174 6.65 5.86 -21.05
CA ASP A 174 5.72 5.71 -22.17
C ASP A 174 4.31 5.23 -21.75
N SER A 175 4.20 4.41 -20.70
CA SER A 175 2.93 3.79 -20.29
C SER A 175 2.35 4.33 -18.98
N SER A 176 3.18 4.92 -18.12
CA SER A 176 2.80 5.20 -16.74
C SER A 176 3.27 6.55 -16.24
N TYR A 177 2.45 7.16 -15.39
CA TYR A 177 2.89 8.15 -14.42
C TYR A 177 3.47 7.42 -13.20
N ILE A 178 4.55 7.96 -12.62
CA ILE A 178 5.26 7.37 -11.49
C ILE A 178 5.31 8.42 -10.38
N LEU A 179 4.67 8.10 -9.26
CA LEU A 179 4.61 8.97 -8.08
C LEU A 179 5.45 8.32 -6.99
N THR A 180 6.52 9.00 -6.57
CA THR A 180 7.42 8.51 -5.52
C THR A 180 7.38 9.43 -4.31
N LEU A 181 6.93 8.90 -3.18
CA LEU A 181 7.05 9.55 -1.88
C LEU A 181 8.23 8.93 -1.12
N ASN A 182 9.24 9.74 -0.80
CA ASN A 182 10.30 9.37 0.12
C ASN A 182 10.08 10.11 1.43
N ALA A 183 9.70 9.37 2.45
CA ALA A 183 9.40 9.86 3.78
C ALA A 183 10.53 9.44 4.72
N SER A 184 11.09 10.41 5.44
CA SER A 184 12.06 10.15 6.51
C SER A 184 11.98 11.24 7.56
N GLY A 185 12.22 10.88 8.82
CA GLY A 185 12.20 11.81 9.95
C GLY A 185 10.79 12.20 10.42
N GLU A 186 10.74 13.08 11.42
CA GLU A 186 9.54 13.39 12.22
C GLU A 186 8.32 13.85 11.40
N LYS A 187 8.55 14.48 10.23
CA LYS A 187 7.47 15.00 9.36
C LYS A 187 6.47 13.93 8.91
N PHE A 188 6.91 12.68 8.80
CA PHE A 188 6.09 11.57 8.29
C PHE A 188 5.74 10.54 9.38
N GLN A 189 6.10 10.82 10.64
CA GLN A 189 5.85 9.92 11.75
C GLN A 189 4.35 9.78 12.02
N ASP A 190 3.60 10.88 11.99
CA ASP A 190 2.14 10.87 12.20
C ASP A 190 1.41 10.09 11.09
N PHE A 191 1.75 10.34 9.81
CA PHE A 191 1.22 9.59 8.67
C PHE A 191 1.48 8.09 8.78
N LEU A 192 2.69 7.73 9.19
CA LEU A 192 3.05 6.33 9.35
C LEU A 192 2.37 5.66 10.54
N GLN A 193 2.22 6.38 11.65
CA GLN A 193 1.47 5.87 12.79
C GLN A 193 0.01 5.59 12.39
N GLU A 194 -0.59 6.49 11.61
CA GLU A 194 -1.94 6.30 11.06
C GLU A 194 -2.00 5.12 10.08
N GLU A 195 -1.07 5.02 9.13
CA GLU A 195 -1.01 3.90 8.18
C GLU A 195 -0.79 2.55 8.88
N LEU A 196 0.09 2.49 9.89
CA LEU A 196 0.30 1.27 10.66
C LEU A 196 -0.92 0.91 11.50
N GLN A 197 -1.57 1.88 12.14
CA GLN A 197 -2.81 1.63 12.88
C GLN A 197 -3.94 1.14 11.97
N ASN A 198 -4.02 1.65 10.75
CA ASN A 198 -5.06 1.30 9.80
C ASN A 198 -4.82 -0.06 9.11
N ASN A 199 -3.56 -0.45 8.90
CA ASN A 199 -3.21 -1.65 8.12
C ASN A 199 -2.73 -2.84 8.97
N LEU A 200 -2.37 -2.65 10.24
CA LEU A 200 -2.05 -3.77 11.12
C LEU A 200 -3.34 -4.40 11.65
N SER A 201 -3.38 -5.74 11.72
CA SER A 201 -4.46 -6.42 12.42
C SER A 201 -4.49 -5.95 13.90
N PRO A 202 -5.68 -5.81 14.51
CA PRO A 202 -5.81 -5.34 15.90
C PRO A 202 -4.89 -6.09 16.89
N GLU A 203 -4.71 -7.40 16.69
CA GLU A 203 -3.84 -8.24 17.50
C GLU A 203 -2.34 -7.88 17.37
N LEU A 204 -1.87 -7.47 16.18
CA LEU A 204 -0.51 -6.97 15.99
C LEU A 204 -0.37 -5.53 16.51
N ALA A 205 -1.39 -4.70 16.36
CA ALA A 205 -1.41 -3.33 16.85
C ALA A 205 -1.50 -3.24 18.39
N GLU A 206 -2.09 -4.23 19.06
CA GLU A 206 -2.11 -4.34 20.52
C GLU A 206 -0.81 -4.94 21.08
N ASN A 207 -0.23 -5.94 20.40
CA ASN A 207 1.01 -6.59 20.85
C ASN A 207 2.24 -5.74 20.56
N ILE A 208 2.29 -5.09 19.40
CA ILE A 208 3.24 -4.03 19.12
C ILE A 208 2.61 -2.78 19.72
N GLN A 209 2.85 -2.52 21.01
CA GLN A 209 2.70 -1.17 21.52
C GLN A 209 3.65 -0.30 20.69
N LEU A 210 3.13 0.26 19.59
CA LEU A 210 3.75 1.30 18.78
C LEU A 210 3.82 2.56 19.66
N GLY A 211 4.61 2.47 20.73
CA GLY A 211 4.83 3.51 21.69
C GLY A 211 5.70 4.60 21.09
N ASP A 212 5.88 5.68 21.85
CA ASP A 212 6.63 6.88 21.48
C ASP A 212 8.12 6.62 21.09
N ASN A 213 8.60 5.37 21.17
CA ASN A 213 9.98 4.95 20.93
C ASN A 213 10.20 4.30 19.55
N MET A 214 9.33 4.57 18.57
CA MET A 214 9.50 4.11 17.20
C MET A 214 10.25 5.17 16.37
N ASP A 215 11.37 4.77 15.77
CA ASP A 215 12.19 5.62 14.90
C ASP A 215 12.18 5.09 13.46
N ILE A 216 11.69 5.92 12.54
CA ILE A 216 11.56 5.58 11.13
C ILE A 216 12.85 5.99 10.42
N LYS A 217 13.62 5.00 9.99
CA LYS A 217 14.87 5.24 9.25
C LYS A 217 14.61 5.52 7.78
N GLN A 218 13.66 4.79 7.19
CA GLN A 218 13.32 4.92 5.79
C GLN A 218 11.86 4.55 5.55
N LEU A 219 11.20 5.32 4.70
CA LEU A 219 9.93 4.97 4.09
C LEU A 219 9.90 5.44 2.64
N THR A 220 9.57 4.54 1.73
CA THR A 220 9.44 4.84 0.30
C THR A 220 8.16 4.20 -0.22
N TYR A 221 7.31 5.00 -0.86
CA TYR A 221 6.16 4.53 -1.64
C TYR A 221 6.35 4.92 -3.11
N VAL A 222 6.17 3.96 -4.03
CA VAL A 222 6.21 4.20 -5.47
C VAL A 222 4.97 3.65 -6.12
N TYR A 223 4.12 4.57 -6.61
CA TYR A 223 2.91 4.25 -7.35
C TYR A 223 3.17 4.36 -8.85
N HIS A 224 2.76 3.34 -9.60
CA HIS A 224 2.66 3.41 -11.06
C HIS A 224 1.20 3.50 -11.47
N ILE A 225 0.86 4.53 -12.22
CA ILE A 225 -0.49 4.82 -12.67
C ILE A 225 -0.51 4.75 -14.19
N ASP A 226 -1.42 3.97 -14.75
CA ASP A 226 -1.57 3.82 -16.19
C ASP A 226 -2.03 5.14 -16.85
N LYS A 227 -1.37 5.56 -17.93
CA LYS A 227 -1.64 6.86 -18.57
C LYS A 227 -2.99 6.94 -19.28
N GLU A 228 -3.54 5.80 -19.70
CA GLU A 228 -4.80 5.76 -20.46
C GLU A 228 -6.01 5.68 -19.54
N THR A 229 -5.93 4.82 -18.53
CA THR A 229 -7.03 4.46 -17.64
C THR A 229 -6.99 5.18 -16.29
N PHE A 230 -5.83 5.71 -15.90
CA PHE A 230 -5.56 6.29 -14.58
C PHE A 230 -5.70 5.28 -13.42
N TYR A 231 -5.72 3.98 -13.70
CA TYR A 231 -5.68 2.99 -12.62
C TYR A 231 -4.27 2.86 -12.03
N PRO A 232 -4.15 2.76 -10.69
CA PRO A 232 -2.90 2.31 -10.10
C PRO A 232 -2.67 0.86 -10.52
N THR A 233 -1.53 0.57 -11.12
CA THR A 233 -1.19 -0.78 -11.63
C THR A 233 -0.12 -1.45 -10.78
N LYS A 234 0.69 -0.66 -10.08
CA LYS A 234 1.76 -1.16 -9.22
C LYS A 234 1.97 -0.25 -8.03
N LEU A 235 2.24 -0.86 -6.88
CA LEU A 235 2.71 -0.19 -5.67
C LEU A 235 3.96 -0.91 -5.18
N ILE A 236 5.04 -0.16 -4.98
CA ILE A 236 6.23 -0.62 -4.28
C ILE A 236 6.31 0.14 -2.96
N ASN A 237 6.45 -0.59 -1.86
CA ASN A 237 6.69 0.00 -0.55
C ASN A 237 7.98 -0.58 0.04
N GLU A 238 8.85 0.30 0.53
CA GLU A 238 10.02 -0.05 1.32
C GLU A 238 9.99 0.71 2.64
N MET A 239 10.23 0.02 3.75
CA MET A 239 10.14 0.57 5.09
C MET A 239 11.25 0.00 5.96
N GLU A 240 11.87 0.84 6.77
CA GLU A 240 12.80 0.45 7.83
C GLU A 240 12.45 1.21 9.12
N ILE A 241 12.09 0.45 10.14
CA ILE A 241 11.69 0.95 11.44
C ILE A 241 12.64 0.36 12.49
N VAL A 242 13.02 1.19 13.45
CA VAL A 242 13.68 0.76 14.68
C VAL A 242 12.73 1.01 15.83
N THR A 243 12.58 0.03 16.70
CA THR A 243 11.80 0.14 17.94
C THR A 243 12.57 -0.48 19.09
N GLU A 244 12.14 -0.17 20.32
CA GLU A 244 12.73 -0.71 21.54
C GLU A 244 11.64 -1.43 22.34
N GLU A 245 11.83 -2.74 22.56
CA GLU A 245 10.97 -3.54 23.44
C GLU A 245 11.83 -4.14 24.56
N GLN A 246 11.43 -3.98 25.83
CA GLN A 246 12.17 -4.52 26.98
C GLN A 246 13.68 -4.12 27.05
N ASN A 247 14.04 -2.93 26.53
CA ASN A 247 15.41 -2.44 26.33
C ASN A 247 16.25 -3.19 25.26
N GLU A 248 15.62 -4.00 24.43
CA GLU A 248 16.23 -4.58 23.24
C GLU A 248 15.80 -3.80 21.99
N GLU A 249 16.80 -3.41 21.18
CA GLU A 249 16.56 -2.72 19.91
C GLU A 249 16.18 -3.76 18.85
N ILE A 250 15.06 -3.51 18.18
CA ILE A 250 14.50 -4.34 17.12
C ILE A 250 14.44 -3.48 15.85
N THR A 251 15.08 -3.96 14.78
CA THR A 251 14.97 -3.37 13.45
C THR A 251 14.07 -4.22 12.58
N ILE A 252 13.02 -3.62 12.01
CA ILE A 252 12.10 -4.23 11.07
C ILE A 252 12.30 -3.58 9.71
N SER A 253 12.77 -4.34 8.74
CA SER A 253 12.85 -3.93 7.35
C SER A 253 11.80 -4.68 6.53
N GLN A 254 11.03 -3.96 5.73
CA GLN A 254 9.98 -4.50 4.90
C GLN A 254 10.13 -3.98 3.47
N LYS A 255 9.93 -4.87 2.50
CA LYS A 255 9.80 -4.52 1.09
C LYS A 255 8.62 -5.27 0.50
N SER A 256 7.69 -4.55 -0.11
CA SER A 256 6.57 -5.12 -0.84
C SER A 256 6.54 -4.64 -2.29
N ASN A 257 6.06 -5.52 -3.16
CA ASN A 257 5.80 -5.23 -4.56
C ASN A 257 4.42 -5.77 -4.91
N SER A 258 3.48 -4.86 -5.04
CA SER A 258 2.06 -5.12 -5.28
C SER A 258 1.68 -4.74 -6.70
N THR A 259 0.85 -5.55 -7.33
CA THR A 259 0.30 -5.33 -8.66
C THR A 259 -1.21 -5.41 -8.62
N PHE A 260 -1.87 -4.41 -9.22
CA PHE A 260 -3.31 -4.33 -9.31
C PHE A 260 -3.75 -4.63 -10.73
N SER A 261 -4.80 -5.44 -10.87
CA SER A 261 -5.25 -5.94 -12.17
C SER A 261 -6.73 -6.31 -12.13
N ASN A 262 -7.26 -6.81 -13.26
CA ASN A 262 -8.62 -7.33 -13.37
C ASN A 262 -9.72 -6.33 -12.89
N PHE A 263 -9.49 -5.05 -13.16
CA PHE A 263 -10.41 -3.96 -12.85
C PHE A 263 -11.80 -4.25 -13.43
N ASP A 264 -12.83 -4.21 -12.59
CA ASP A 264 -14.23 -4.53 -12.93
C ASP A 264 -14.47 -5.94 -13.52
N GLY A 265 -13.50 -6.85 -13.40
CA GLY A 265 -13.54 -8.20 -14.00
C GLY A 265 -13.74 -9.36 -13.02
N VAL A 266 -13.73 -9.10 -11.71
CA VAL A 266 -13.94 -10.14 -10.68
C VAL A 266 -15.44 -10.44 -10.57
N LYS A 267 -15.79 -11.73 -10.52
CA LYS A 267 -17.17 -12.17 -10.30
C LYS A 267 -17.53 -12.04 -8.82
N PRO A 268 -18.83 -12.02 -8.46
CA PRO A 268 -19.25 -12.11 -7.07
C PRO A 268 -18.57 -13.28 -6.36
N ILE A 269 -18.02 -13.01 -5.18
CA ILE A 269 -17.31 -14.00 -4.38
C ILE A 269 -18.32 -14.63 -3.42
N GLU A 270 -18.46 -15.95 -3.52
CA GLU A 270 -19.32 -16.75 -2.67
C GLU A 270 -18.48 -17.78 -1.92
N VAL A 271 -18.83 -18.06 -0.66
CA VAL A 271 -18.16 -19.10 0.11
C VAL A 271 -18.59 -20.47 -0.43
N PRO A 272 -17.65 -21.35 -0.82
CA PRO A 272 -17.97 -22.72 -1.21
C PRO A 272 -18.84 -23.45 -0.17
N LYS A 273 -19.85 -24.19 -0.63
CA LYS A 273 -20.78 -24.92 0.27
C LYS A 273 -20.07 -25.87 1.23
N GLU A 274 -19.02 -26.53 0.76
CA GLU A 274 -18.22 -27.43 1.59
C GLU A 274 -17.58 -26.70 2.77
N ILE A 275 -17.18 -25.43 2.60
CA ILE A 275 -16.63 -24.59 3.67
C ILE A 275 -17.74 -24.18 4.63
N LEU A 276 -18.89 -23.72 4.12
CA LEU A 276 -20.03 -23.33 4.95
C LEU A 276 -20.52 -24.47 5.87
N GLU A 277 -20.45 -25.71 5.41
CA GLU A 277 -20.88 -26.89 6.15
C GLU A 277 -19.80 -27.47 7.07
N SER A 278 -18.52 -27.28 6.76
CA SER A 278 -17.40 -27.89 7.49
C SER A 278 -16.68 -26.95 8.45
N ALA A 279 -16.83 -25.63 8.29
CA ALA A 279 -16.12 -24.66 9.10
C ALA A 279 -16.51 -24.75 10.57
N GLU A 280 -15.50 -24.84 11.44
CA GLU A 280 -15.68 -24.82 12.89
C GLU A 280 -15.67 -23.36 13.36
N GLU A 281 -16.67 -22.95 14.14
CA GLU A 281 -16.69 -21.62 14.74
C GLU A 281 -15.54 -21.51 15.74
N MET A 282 -14.78 -20.40 15.68
CA MET A 282 -13.70 -20.13 16.61
C MET A 282 -14.25 -20.02 18.04
N ASP A 283 -13.66 -20.80 18.95
CA ASP A 283 -14.02 -20.74 20.35
C ASP A 283 -13.38 -19.51 21.01
N ILE A 284 -14.21 -18.60 21.51
CA ILE A 284 -13.80 -17.34 22.15
C ILE A 284 -13.88 -17.41 23.68
N THR A 285 -13.93 -18.60 24.29
CA THR A 285 -13.89 -18.70 25.76
C THR A 285 -12.53 -18.28 26.31
N GLU A 286 -12.52 -17.14 27.02
CA GLU A 286 -11.49 -16.72 28.00
C GLU A 286 -11.30 -17.75 29.13
#